data_AF-A6HWJ1-F1
#
_entry.id   AF-A6HWJ1-F1
#
_cell.length_a   1.000
_cell.length_b   1.000
_cell.length_c   1.000
_cell.angle_alpha   90.00
_cell.angle_beta   90.00
_cell.angle_gamma   90.00
#
_symmetry.space_group_name_H-M   'P 1'
#
loop_
_entity.id
_entity.type
_entity.pdbx_description
1 polymer ?
#
loop_
_entity_poly.entity_id
_entity_poly.type
_entity_poly.pdbx_seq_one_letter_code
_entity_poly.pdbx_strand_id
1 'polypeptide(L)'
;MVAKLKKIRKDVVDCGVGCVALLTNVSDYDEVLDDNLVNMTENMTSLNQVQNVRNMLNIPVANILMVSNYASERMLEPLKDVLIFAALQQMLRAADDALEDLPLEDTGTTVPF
;
A
#
# COMPACT_ATOMS: atom_id res chain seq x y z
N MET A 1 -9.56 17.07 -6.51
CA MET A 1 -8.55 15.98 -6.58
C MET A 1 -9.02 14.75 -5.81
N VAL A 2 -9.33 14.87 -4.52
CA VAL A 2 -9.85 13.77 -3.67
C VAL A 2 -11.02 13.00 -4.29
N ALA A 3 -12.02 13.69 -4.83
CA ALA A 3 -13.17 13.04 -5.46
C ALA A 3 -12.77 12.14 -6.65
N LYS A 4 -11.72 12.50 -7.39
CA LYS A 4 -11.18 11.67 -8.48
C LYS A 4 -10.53 10.41 -7.94
N LEU A 5 -9.72 10.53 -6.88
CA LEU A 5 -9.09 9.36 -6.21
C LEU A 5 -10.14 8.42 -5.61
N LYS A 6 -11.18 8.96 -4.96
CA LYS A 6 -12.32 8.16 -4.47
C LYS A 6 -13.00 7.39 -5.59
N LYS A 7 -13.23 8.05 -6.74
CA LYS A 7 -13.85 7.44 -7.91
C LYS A 7 -12.96 6.33 -8.48
N ILE A 8 -11.68 6.61 -8.74
CA ILE A 8 -10.71 5.62 -9.24
C ILE A 8 -10.67 4.40 -8.32
N ARG A 9 -10.53 4.62 -7.00
CA ARG A 9 -10.51 3.51 -6.04
C ARG A 9 -11.80 2.68 -6.10
N LYS A 10 -12.96 3.34 -6.18
CA LYS A 10 -14.23 2.63 -6.31
C LYS A 10 -14.26 1.78 -7.59
N ASP A 11 -13.89 2.37 -8.72
CA ASP A 11 -13.89 1.69 -10.01
C ASP A 11 -12.93 0.48 -9.99
N VAL A 12 -11.76 0.60 -9.35
CA VAL A 12 -10.75 -0.48 -9.23
C VAL A 12 -11.24 -1.59 -8.29
N VAL A 13 -11.83 -1.25 -7.15
CA VAL A 13 -12.40 -2.23 -6.21
C VAL A 13 -13.60 -2.96 -6.83
N ASP A 14 -14.45 -2.26 -7.59
CA ASP A 14 -15.57 -2.86 -8.32
C ASP A 14 -15.09 -3.86 -9.40
N CYS A 15 -13.82 -3.76 -9.85
CA CYS A 15 -13.16 -4.74 -10.72
C CYS A 15 -12.46 -5.88 -9.96
N GLY A 16 -12.58 -5.97 -8.63
CA GLY A 16 -11.92 -6.99 -7.82
C GLY A 16 -10.42 -6.79 -7.67
N VAL A 17 -9.90 -5.57 -7.87
CA VAL A 17 -8.46 -5.29 -7.78
C VAL A 17 -8.13 -4.60 -6.45
N GLY A 18 -7.16 -5.17 -5.74
CA GLY A 18 -6.63 -4.61 -4.49
C GLY A 18 -6.02 -3.22 -4.68
N CYS A 19 -6.24 -2.33 -3.70
CA CYS A 19 -5.71 -0.96 -3.72
C CYS A 19 -4.83 -0.68 -2.50
N VAL A 20 -3.68 -0.05 -2.73
CA VAL A 20 -2.82 0.57 -1.71
C VAL A 20 -2.59 2.05 -2.03
N ALA A 21 -2.37 2.86 -0.99
CA ALA A 21 -2.04 4.27 -1.12
C ALA A 21 -0.59 4.53 -0.68
N LEU A 22 0.19 5.10 -1.57
CA LEU A 22 1.57 5.50 -1.30
C LEU A 22 1.63 7.00 -1.01
N LEU A 23 2.08 7.36 0.19
CA LEU A 23 2.39 8.73 0.57
C LEU A 23 3.87 8.97 0.25
N THR A 24 4.12 9.65 -0.86
CA THR A 24 5.46 9.94 -1.34
C THR A 24 6.01 11.23 -0.73
N ASN A 25 7.35 11.39 -0.75
CA ASN A 25 8.06 12.60 -0.32
C ASN A 25 7.98 12.89 1.19
N VAL A 26 8.03 11.81 1.98
CA VAL A 26 8.23 11.91 3.43
C VAL A 26 9.68 12.29 3.67
N SER A 27 9.92 13.46 4.28
CA SER A 27 11.26 14.03 4.51
C SER A 27 11.83 13.74 5.90
N ASP A 28 10.99 13.42 6.88
CA ASP A 28 11.41 13.03 8.24
C ASP A 28 11.20 11.53 8.43
N TYR A 29 12.30 10.78 8.51
CA TYR A 29 12.28 9.33 8.76
C TYR A 29 12.52 8.97 10.22
N ASP A 30 13.12 9.87 11.00
CA ASP A 30 13.37 9.68 12.44
C ASP A 30 12.07 9.39 13.19
N GLU A 31 10.93 9.84 12.66
CA GLU A 31 9.61 9.63 13.26
C GLU A 31 8.96 8.28 12.88
N VAL A 32 9.51 7.51 11.95
CA VAL A 32 8.89 6.26 11.42
C VAL A 32 9.56 5.00 12.02
N LEU A 33 10.71 5.16 12.68
CA LEU A 33 11.63 4.06 12.99
C LEU A 33 11.72 3.70 14.47
N ASP A 34 10.63 3.77 15.23
CA ASP A 34 10.61 3.15 16.56
C ASP A 34 10.29 1.65 16.42
N ASP A 35 11.36 0.86 16.29
CA ASP A 35 11.57 -0.59 16.47
C ASP A 35 10.57 -1.63 15.92
N ASN A 36 9.48 -1.23 15.28
CA ASN A 36 8.56 -2.16 14.63
C ASN A 36 7.99 -1.52 13.37
N LEU A 37 8.40 -2.03 12.20
CA LEU A 37 7.68 -1.80 10.93
C LEU A 37 6.20 -2.26 11.00
N VAL A 38 5.84 -2.96 12.07
CA VAL A 38 4.47 -3.38 12.44
C VAL A 38 3.72 -2.28 13.22
N ASN A 39 4.42 -1.36 13.90
CA ASN A 39 3.84 -0.27 14.70
C ASN A 39 4.16 1.11 14.09
N MET A 40 3.79 1.31 12.83
CA MET A 40 3.88 2.59 12.10
C MET A 40 3.00 3.73 12.71
N THR A 41 2.51 3.55 13.94
CA THR A 41 1.41 4.28 14.58
C THR A 41 1.82 5.12 15.79
N GLU A 42 3.09 5.20 16.18
CA GLU A 42 3.47 5.81 17.47
C GLU A 42 3.79 7.31 17.42
N ASN A 43 4.00 7.92 16.24
CA ASN A 43 4.24 9.36 16.16
C ASN A 43 3.05 10.15 15.58
N MET A 44 2.65 11.21 16.28
CA MET A 44 1.40 11.94 16.04
C MET A 44 1.31 12.54 14.63
N THR A 45 2.42 12.92 14.00
CA THR A 45 2.43 13.58 12.67
C THR A 45 2.15 12.60 11.53
N SER A 46 2.84 11.46 11.50
CA SER A 46 2.62 10.39 10.52
C SER A 46 1.27 9.72 10.72
N LEU A 47 0.87 9.46 11.97
CA LEU A 47 -0.44 8.90 12.29
C LEU A 47 -1.59 9.82 11.82
N ASN A 48 -1.47 11.14 12.02
CA ASN A 48 -2.48 12.09 11.55
C ASN A 48 -2.60 12.08 10.03
N GLN A 49 -1.49 12.02 9.29
CA GLN A 49 -1.52 11.93 7.83
C GLN A 49 -2.17 10.63 7.35
N VAL A 50 -1.80 9.50 7.95
CA VAL A 50 -2.38 8.18 7.67
C VAL A 50 -3.88 8.17 7.97
N GLN A 51 -4.30 8.71 9.12
CA GLN A 51 -5.73 8.83 9.48
C GLN A 51 -6.49 9.75 8.53
N ASN A 52 -5.88 10.87 8.11
CA ASN A 52 -6.48 11.76 7.13
C ASN A 52 -6.69 11.04 5.78
N VAL A 53 -5.69 10.30 5.30
CA VAL A 53 -5.81 9.50 4.08
C VAL A 53 -6.85 8.39 4.24
N ARG A 54 -6.88 7.72 5.40
CA ARG A 54 -7.91 6.72 5.74
C ARG A 54 -9.31 7.30 5.62
N ASN A 55 -9.56 8.43 6.28
CA ASN A 55 -10.87 9.10 6.27
C ASN A 55 -11.21 9.65 4.87
N MET A 56 -10.19 10.07 4.12
CA MET A 56 -10.32 10.61 2.78
C MET A 56 -10.61 9.55 1.72
N LEU A 57 -9.98 8.38 1.77
CA LEU A 57 -10.07 7.35 0.73
C LEU A 57 -10.86 6.11 1.17
N ASN A 58 -11.19 5.99 2.46
CA ASN A 58 -11.86 4.85 3.08
C ASN A 58 -11.14 3.52 2.80
N ILE A 59 -9.83 3.49 3.00
CA ILE A 59 -8.96 2.32 2.86
C ILE A 59 -8.41 1.88 4.21
N PRO A 60 -8.12 0.58 4.41
CA PRO A 60 -7.48 0.10 5.64
C PRO A 60 -6.15 0.81 5.89
N VAL A 61 -5.82 1.08 7.15
CA VAL A 61 -4.54 1.69 7.53
C VAL A 61 -3.36 0.85 7.05
N ALA A 62 -3.49 -0.48 7.10
CA ALA A 62 -2.48 -1.41 6.60
C ALA A 62 -2.13 -1.22 5.11
N ASN A 63 -3.04 -0.63 4.33
CA ASN A 63 -2.86 -0.36 2.90
C ASN A 63 -2.36 1.06 2.63
N ILE A 64 -2.03 1.82 3.66
CA ILE A 64 -1.49 3.19 3.57
C ILE A 64 -0.01 3.15 3.94
N LEU A 65 0.86 3.42 2.97
CA LEU A 65 2.29 3.21 3.11
C LEU A 65 3.03 4.51 2.82
N MET A 66 3.96 4.84 3.69
CA MET A 66 4.83 5.99 3.52
C MET A 66 6.08 5.55 2.79
N VAL A 67 6.40 6.24 1.69
CA VAL A 67 7.59 5.99 0.90
C VAL A 67 8.34 7.29 0.67
N SER A 68 9.65 7.18 0.59
CA SER A 68 10.46 8.27 0.09
C SER A 68 10.97 7.97 -1.29
N ASN A 69 10.98 9.03 -2.10
CA ASN A 69 11.49 8.94 -3.45
C ASN A 69 13.00 9.16 -3.44
N TYR A 70 13.67 8.42 -4.31
CA TYR A 70 14.98 8.79 -4.81
C TYR A 70 14.81 9.91 -5.83
N ALA A 71 14.91 11.16 -5.36
CA ALA A 71 14.67 12.33 -6.20
C ALA A 71 15.97 12.99 -6.65
N SER A 72 17.04 12.89 -5.86
CA SER A 72 18.32 13.57 -6.13
C SER A 72 19.54 12.81 -5.65
N GLU A 73 19.33 11.74 -4.88
CA GLU A 73 20.38 10.94 -4.28
C GLU A 73 21.05 10.07 -5.35
N ARG A 74 22.38 10.09 -5.36
CA ARG A 74 23.19 9.25 -6.24
C ARG A 74 23.60 7.92 -5.61
N MET A 75 23.42 7.80 -4.30
CA MET A 75 23.78 6.62 -3.51
C MET A 75 22.53 6.03 -2.88
N LEU A 76 22.57 4.73 -2.66
CA LEU A 76 21.52 4.01 -1.93
C LEU A 76 21.46 4.52 -0.49
N GLU A 77 20.24 4.67 0.00
CA GLU A 77 19.95 5.05 1.37
C GLU A 77 19.12 3.89 1.96
N PRO A 78 19.70 3.11 2.90
CA PRO A 78 19.09 1.86 3.37
C PRO A 78 17.66 2.03 3.91
N LEU A 79 17.35 3.17 4.51
CA LEU A 79 16.04 3.41 5.09
C LEU A 79 14.96 3.65 4.01
N LYS A 80 15.27 4.43 2.97
CA LYS A 80 14.45 4.57 1.77
C LYS A 80 14.24 3.23 1.09
N ASP A 81 15.29 2.42 1.00
CA ASP A 81 15.20 1.07 0.43
C ASP A 81 14.22 0.18 1.21
N VAL A 82 14.31 0.16 2.55
CA VAL A 82 13.38 -0.60 3.40
C VAL A 82 11.94 -0.16 3.19
N LEU A 83 11.67 1.16 3.14
CA LEU A 83 10.31 1.68 2.91
C LEU A 83 9.77 1.30 1.53
N ILE A 84 10.60 1.38 0.49
CA ILE A 84 10.22 0.99 -0.88
C ILE A 84 9.97 -0.52 -0.96
N PHE A 85 10.83 -1.35 -0.36
CA PHE A 85 10.65 -2.79 -0.35
C PHE A 85 9.45 -3.22 0.47
N ALA A 86 9.18 -2.57 1.61
CA ALA A 86 7.95 -2.78 2.38
C ALA A 86 6.72 -2.42 1.54
N ALA A 87 6.75 -1.29 0.82
CA ALA A 87 5.67 -0.90 -0.09
C ALA A 87 5.45 -1.93 -1.20
N LEU A 88 6.52 -2.42 -1.83
CA LEU A 88 6.45 -3.47 -2.84
C LEU A 88 5.86 -4.77 -2.28
N GLN A 89 6.28 -5.18 -1.08
CA GLN A 89 5.76 -6.38 -0.44
C GLN A 89 4.25 -6.26 -0.18
N GLN A 90 3.77 -5.12 0.29
CA GLN A 90 2.33 -4.92 0.51
C GLN A 90 1.55 -4.83 -0.80
N MET A 91 2.12 -4.26 -1.87
CA MET A 91 1.52 -4.29 -3.20
C MET A 91 1.31 -5.72 -3.70
N LEU A 92 2.30 -6.59 -3.47
CA LEU A 92 2.21 -8.01 -3.83
C LEU A 92 1.16 -8.74 -3.00
N ARG A 93 1.09 -8.50 -1.68
CA ARG A 93 0.05 -9.09 -0.82
C ARG A 93 -1.36 -8.66 -1.24
N ALA A 94 -1.56 -7.38 -1.51
CA ALA A 94 -2.85 -6.88 -1.96
C ALA A 94 -3.28 -7.46 -3.33
N ALA A 95 -2.31 -7.82 -4.18
CA ALA A 95 -2.59 -8.53 -5.42
C ALA A 95 -2.94 -10.00 -5.18
N ASP A 96 -2.23 -10.67 -4.26
CA ASP A 96 -2.50 -12.06 -3.88
C ASP A 96 -3.88 -12.21 -3.25
N ASP A 97 -4.22 -11.36 -2.28
CA ASP A 97 -5.55 -11.31 -1.64
C ASP A 97 -6.66 -11.11 -2.68
N ALA A 98 -6.43 -10.26 -3.69
CA ALA A 98 -7.38 -10.01 -4.76
C ALA A 98 -7.56 -11.22 -5.71
N LEU A 99 -6.53 -12.04 -5.88
CA LEU A 99 -6.59 -13.26 -6.67
C LEU A 99 -7.32 -14.39 -5.94
N GLU A 100 -7.18 -14.47 -4.60
CA GLU A 100 -7.90 -15.45 -3.78
C GLU A 100 -9.43 -15.25 -3.81
N ASP A 101 -9.88 -14.01 -3.95
CA ASP A 101 -11.31 -13.65 -4.05
C ASP A 101 -11.93 -13.99 -5.42
N LEU A 102 -11.13 -14.34 -6.43
CA LEU A 102 -11.64 -14.74 -7.73
C LEU A 102 -12.29 -16.13 -7.65
N PRO A 103 -13.39 -16.36 -8.38
CA PRO A 103 -13.97 -17.70 -8.45
C PRO A 103 -12.93 -18.66 -9.01
N LEU A 104 -12.76 -19.83 -8.38
CA LEU A 104 -11.96 -20.91 -8.92
C LEU A 104 -12.39 -21.13 -10.37
N GLU A 105 -11.44 -21.11 -11.31
CA GLU A 105 -11.74 -21.57 -12.66
C GLU A 105 -12.32 -22.97 -12.53
N ASP A 106 -13.54 -23.17 -13.06
CA ASP A 106 -14.08 -24.49 -13.32
C ASP A 106 -13.06 -25.14 -14.26
N THR A 107 -12.10 -25.88 -13.70
CA THR A 107 -11.27 -26.81 -14.45
C THR A 107 -12.21 -27.91 -14.89
N GLY A 108 -12.99 -27.61 -15.93
CA GLY A 108 -13.91 -28.51 -16.56
C GLY A 108 -13.13 -29.76 -16.90
N THR A 109 -13.47 -30.82 -16.16
CA THR A 109 -13.22 -32.23 -16.45
C THR A 109 -12.16 -32.44 -17.53
N THR A 110 -10.88 -32.43 -17.14
CA THR A 110 -9.85 -33.04 -17.98
C THR A 110 -10.15 -34.53 -18.03
N VAL A 111 -10.91 -34.92 -19.06
CA VAL A 111 -11.14 -36.32 -19.38
C VAL A 111 -9.76 -36.92 -19.67
N PRO A 112 -9.30 -37.94 -18.91
CA PRO A 112 -8.03 -38.57 -19.22
C PRO A 112 -8.20 -39.31 -20.55
N PHE A 113 -7.26 -39.06 -21.47
CA PHE A 113 -7.12 -39.78 -22.74
C PHE A 113 -6.86 -41.27 -22.51
#